data_AF-A0A2E0NEM7-F1
#
_entry.id   AF-A0A2E0NEM7-F1
#
_cell.length_a   1.000
_cell.length_b   1.000
_cell.length_c   1.000
_cell.angle_alpha   90.00
_cell.angle_beta   90.00
_cell.angle_gamma   90.00
#
_symmetry.space_group_name_H-M   'P 1'
#
loop_
_entity.id
_entity.type
_entity.pdbx_description
1 polymer ?
#
loop_
_entity_poly.entity_id
_entity_poly.type
_entity_poly.pdbx_seq_one_letter_code
_entity_poly.pdbx_strand_id
1 'polypeptide(L)'
;MVDGVSPSMFKTVLSIIFALLVSLHVLAAQDTVTVERVKFDSLGDDWMQIEIELLCNGSMSPEARNPDFVENITIKPLIAYSMGGGNFQFYTSSVEVMIMEARDKSSVYFYMPGLVVERDELSSRPEYYYIEVSVGGVIQDPSDAGEALSSSIRDLEILKKMQLRAESQSQLINNEGLLLPAYFAPIEYSSGARNQPVYNRREPKP
;
A
#
# COMPACT_ATOMS: atom_id res chain seq x y z
N MET A 1 35.56 -55.34 5.33
CA MET A 1 35.46 -53.94 4.86
C MET A 1 34.17 -53.87 4.05
N VAL A 2 33.03 -53.54 4.63
CA VAL A 2 32.73 -52.25 5.28
C VAL A 2 31.97 -52.45 6.60
N ASP A 3 32.37 -51.65 7.59
CA ASP A 3 31.90 -51.63 8.96
C ASP A 3 30.46 -51.14 9.15
N GLY A 4 29.75 -51.81 10.05
CA GLY A 4 29.12 -51.23 11.24
C GLY A 4 28.40 -49.88 11.12
N VAL A 5 27.11 -49.93 10.80
CA VAL A 5 26.17 -48.90 11.27
C VAL A 5 25.27 -49.53 12.33
N SER A 6 25.48 -49.14 13.59
CA SER A 6 24.63 -49.53 14.72
C SER A 6 23.18 -49.06 14.49
N PRO A 7 22.15 -49.88 14.77
CA PRO A 7 20.75 -49.45 14.69
C PRO A 7 20.40 -48.29 15.63
N SER A 8 21.24 -47.99 16.64
CA SER A 8 21.09 -46.78 17.48
C SER A 8 21.55 -45.49 16.80
N MET A 9 22.51 -45.57 15.87
CA MET A 9 22.94 -44.41 15.08
C MET A 9 21.89 -43.98 14.06
N PHE A 10 21.14 -44.94 13.48
CA PHE A 10 20.05 -44.64 12.54
C PHE A 10 18.90 -43.86 13.20
N LYS A 11 18.57 -44.16 14.46
CA LYS A 11 17.54 -43.43 15.22
C LYS A 11 17.98 -42.01 15.61
N THR A 12 19.28 -41.82 15.86
CA THR A 12 19.84 -40.52 16.26
C THR A 12 19.93 -39.57 15.08
N VAL A 13 20.33 -40.05 13.90
CA VAL A 13 20.35 -39.23 12.66
C VAL A 13 18.93 -38.88 12.18
N LEU A 14 17.97 -39.80 12.32
CA LEU A 14 16.56 -39.54 11.97
C LEU A 14 15.90 -38.52 12.91
N SER A 15 16.28 -38.50 14.20
CA SER A 15 15.83 -37.47 15.16
C SER A 15 16.40 -36.08 14.86
N ILE A 16 17.63 -35.98 14.35
CA ILE A 16 18.21 -34.68 13.98
C ILE A 16 17.56 -34.12 12.71
N ILE A 17 17.23 -34.98 11.72
CA ILE A 17 16.53 -34.55 10.50
C ILE A 17 15.07 -34.15 10.81
N PHE A 18 14.40 -34.85 11.72
CA PHE A 18 13.04 -34.47 12.16
C PHE A 18 13.04 -33.19 13.01
N ALA A 19 14.07 -32.94 13.82
CA ALA A 19 14.23 -31.68 14.54
C ALA A 19 14.58 -30.49 13.62
N LEU A 20 15.29 -30.73 12.51
CA LEU A 20 15.60 -29.68 11.53
C LEU A 20 14.41 -29.33 10.62
N LEU A 21 13.44 -30.24 10.46
CA LEU A 21 12.26 -30.05 9.59
C LEU A 21 11.09 -29.29 10.24
N VAL A 22 11.12 -29.02 11.55
CA VAL A 22 10.02 -28.36 12.27
C VAL A 22 10.23 -26.84 12.46
N SER A 23 11.36 -26.27 12.01
CA SER A 23 11.65 -24.84 12.21
C SER A 23 11.42 -23.93 10.99
N LEU A 24 10.96 -24.47 9.85
CA LEU A 24 10.39 -23.65 8.78
C LEU A 24 8.91 -23.38 9.07
N HIS A 25 8.66 -22.71 10.19
CA HIS A 25 7.46 -21.88 10.26
C HIS A 25 7.76 -20.70 9.34
N VAL A 26 7.34 -20.81 8.07
CA VAL A 26 7.02 -19.62 7.28
C VAL A 26 5.96 -18.94 8.11
N LEU A 27 6.37 -18.00 8.96
CA LEU A 27 5.47 -17.04 9.53
C LEU A 27 4.95 -16.31 8.31
N ALA A 28 3.73 -16.63 7.88
CA ALA A 28 3.01 -15.75 6.97
C ALA A 28 3.04 -14.42 7.71
N ALA A 29 3.83 -13.48 7.21
CA ALA A 29 3.91 -12.14 7.77
C ALA A 29 2.53 -11.55 7.50
N GLN A 30 1.65 -11.63 8.49
CA GLN A 30 0.35 -11.02 8.39
C GLN A 30 0.61 -9.51 8.27
N ASP A 31 0.02 -8.90 7.24
CA ASP A 31 0.17 -7.48 6.98
C ASP A 31 -0.18 -6.69 8.23
N THR A 32 0.77 -5.87 8.69
CA THR A 32 0.64 -5.09 9.92
C THR A 32 -0.43 -4.01 9.77
N VAL A 33 -0.63 -3.51 8.54
CA VAL A 33 -1.74 -2.63 8.17
C VAL A 33 -2.35 -3.14 6.86
N THR A 34 -3.66 -3.38 6.84
CA THR A 34 -4.38 -3.81 5.64
C THR A 34 -5.24 -2.69 5.07
N VAL A 35 -5.40 -2.66 3.75
CA VAL A 35 -6.41 -1.82 3.10
C VAL A 35 -7.72 -2.61 3.09
N GLU A 36 -8.76 -2.05 3.70
CA GLU A 36 -10.09 -2.67 3.79
C GLU A 36 -11.00 -2.23 2.66
N ARG A 37 -10.80 -1.00 2.15
CA ARG A 37 -11.63 -0.43 1.10
C ARG A 37 -10.93 0.74 0.42
N VAL A 38 -11.09 0.82 -0.90
CA VAL A 38 -10.74 2.02 -1.69
C VAL A 38 -11.99 2.55 -2.39
N LYS A 39 -12.32 3.82 -2.14
CA LYS A 39 -13.48 4.49 -2.74
C LYS A 39 -13.04 5.71 -3.54
N PHE A 40 -13.71 5.91 -4.67
CA PHE A 40 -13.53 7.07 -5.54
C PHE A 40 -14.86 7.80 -5.64
N ASP A 41 -14.87 9.08 -5.32
CA ASP A 41 -16.06 9.92 -5.38
C ASP A 41 -15.76 11.19 -6.17
N SER A 42 -16.70 11.60 -7.01
CA SER A 42 -16.69 12.94 -7.61
C SER A 42 -17.35 13.91 -6.63
N LEU A 43 -16.73 15.07 -6.45
CA LEU A 43 -17.18 16.18 -5.62
C LEU A 43 -17.66 17.34 -6.51
N GLY A 44 -18.00 18.47 -5.89
CA GLY A 44 -18.27 19.71 -6.64
C GLY A 44 -17.06 20.16 -7.45
N ASP A 45 -17.32 20.89 -8.54
CA ASP A 45 -16.30 21.41 -9.47
C ASP A 45 -15.36 20.31 -10.02
N ASP A 46 -15.90 19.11 -10.26
CA ASP A 46 -15.19 17.95 -10.82
C ASP A 46 -13.97 17.48 -10.02
N TRP A 47 -13.85 17.89 -8.76
CA TRP A 47 -12.83 17.35 -7.86
C TRP A 47 -13.05 15.85 -7.65
N MET A 48 -11.96 15.09 -7.68
CA MET A 48 -12.01 13.66 -7.36
C MET A 48 -11.44 13.41 -5.98
N GLN A 49 -12.16 12.67 -5.15
CA GLN A 49 -11.71 12.18 -3.85
C GLN A 49 -11.38 10.70 -3.94
N ILE A 50 -10.28 10.30 -3.31
CA ILE A 50 -9.91 8.91 -3.04
C ILE A 50 -9.90 8.72 -1.52
N GLU A 51 -10.77 7.84 -1.03
CA GLU A 51 -10.77 7.37 0.37
C GLU A 51 -10.13 5.98 0.42
N ILE A 52 -9.14 5.81 1.31
CA ILE A 52 -8.47 4.54 1.58
C ILE A 52 -8.71 4.21 3.05
N GLU A 53 -9.60 3.26 3.32
CA GLU A 53 -9.85 2.76 4.68
C GLU A 53 -8.78 1.71 5.03
N LEU A 54 -8.10 1.94 6.14
CA LEU A 54 -7.06 1.08 6.69
C LEU A 54 -7.58 0.36 7.93
N LEU A 55 -7.09 -0.85 8.15
CA LEU A 55 -7.19 -1.59 9.41
C LEU A 55 -5.78 -1.87 9.93
N CYS A 56 -5.51 -1.51 11.19
CA CYS A 56 -4.26 -1.85 11.85
C CYS A 56 -4.39 -3.21 12.53
N ASN A 57 -3.54 -4.18 12.19
CA ASN A 57 -3.56 -5.52 12.79
C ASN A 57 -2.66 -5.64 14.03
N GLY A 58 -1.90 -4.59 14.34
CA GLY A 58 -0.89 -4.59 15.40
C GLY A 58 0.50 -4.96 14.89
N SER A 59 1.53 -4.57 15.62
CA SER A 59 2.92 -4.76 15.19
C SER A 59 3.38 -6.20 15.43
N MET A 60 3.86 -6.84 14.36
CA MET A 60 4.51 -8.15 14.41
C MET A 60 6.03 -8.07 14.70
N SER A 61 6.58 -6.85 14.75
CA SER A 61 8.01 -6.66 15.02
C SER A 61 8.35 -7.02 16.47
N PRO A 62 9.36 -7.87 16.73
CA PRO A 62 9.84 -8.15 18.09
C PRO A 62 10.51 -6.92 18.73
N GLU A 63 10.88 -5.92 17.92
CA GLU A 63 11.50 -4.66 18.35
C GLU A 63 10.45 -3.57 18.65
N ALA A 64 9.15 -3.88 18.47
CA ALA A 64 8.08 -2.93 18.73
C ALA A 64 8.09 -2.48 20.20
N ARG A 65 8.04 -1.16 20.41
CA ARG A 65 7.93 -0.59 21.76
C ARG A 65 6.62 -1.03 22.44
N ASN A 66 5.54 -1.16 21.66
CA ASN A 66 4.27 -1.71 22.10
C ASN A 66 3.62 -2.45 20.91
N PRO A 67 3.31 -3.76 21.00
CA PRO A 67 2.72 -4.52 19.90
C PRO A 67 1.30 -4.06 19.52
N ASP A 68 0.59 -3.39 20.42
CA ASP A 68 -0.75 -2.83 20.15
C ASP A 68 -0.70 -1.55 19.30
N PHE A 69 0.49 -1.07 18.92
CA PHE A 69 0.63 0.13 18.10
C PHE A 69 1.58 -0.11 16.92
N VAL A 70 1.27 0.52 15.80
CA VAL A 70 2.08 0.52 14.59
C VAL A 70 2.43 1.96 14.26
N GLU A 71 3.71 2.24 14.07
CA GLU A 71 4.25 3.57 13.77
C GLU A 71 4.87 3.61 12.37
N ASN A 72 5.08 4.82 11.83
CA ASN A 72 5.78 5.05 10.56
C ASN A 72 5.13 4.31 9.37
N ILE A 73 3.82 4.46 9.23
CA ILE A 73 3.04 3.82 8.16
C ILE A 73 3.00 4.77 6.97
N THR A 74 3.49 4.36 5.81
CA THR A 74 3.38 5.16 4.57
C THR A 74 2.31 4.57 3.67
N ILE A 75 1.45 5.43 3.15
CA ILE A 75 0.41 5.08 2.18
C ILE A 75 0.72 5.83 0.88
N LYS A 76 0.90 5.10 -0.22
CA LYS A 76 1.22 5.65 -1.53
C LYS A 76 0.29 5.08 -2.60
N PRO A 77 -0.80 5.78 -2.95
CA PRO A 77 -1.61 5.40 -4.09
C PRO A 77 -0.83 5.55 -5.40
N LEU A 78 -0.99 4.58 -6.27
CA LEU A 78 -0.70 4.64 -7.70
C LEU A 78 -2.03 4.52 -8.44
N ILE A 79 -2.43 5.56 -9.16
CA ILE A 79 -3.72 5.64 -9.85
C ILE A 79 -3.47 5.80 -11.34
N ALA A 80 -4.18 5.04 -12.17
CA ALA A 80 -4.04 5.07 -13.62
C ALA A 80 -5.36 5.37 -14.32
N TYR A 81 -5.37 6.42 -15.14
CA TYR A 81 -6.49 6.76 -16.03
C TYR A 81 -6.15 6.34 -17.46
N SER A 82 -7.13 5.75 -18.15
CA SER A 82 -6.98 5.35 -19.55
C SER A 82 -7.06 6.57 -20.45
N MET A 83 -6.06 6.74 -21.33
CA MET A 83 -6.00 7.80 -22.34
C MET A 83 -6.41 7.30 -23.74
N GLY A 84 -7.00 6.11 -23.80
CA GLY A 84 -7.28 5.41 -25.04
C GLY A 84 -6.04 4.74 -25.65
N GLY A 85 -6.27 3.80 -26.59
CA GLY A 85 -5.19 3.10 -27.30
C GLY A 85 -4.25 2.27 -26.42
N GLY A 86 -4.66 1.92 -25.19
CA GLY A 86 -3.82 1.19 -24.22
C GLY A 86 -2.78 2.07 -23.50
N ASN A 87 -2.88 3.38 -23.65
CA ASN A 87 -2.07 4.35 -22.91
C ASN A 87 -2.73 4.71 -21.59
N PHE A 88 -1.90 4.97 -20.58
CA PHE A 88 -2.34 5.36 -19.25
C PHE A 88 -1.58 6.61 -18.80
N GLN A 89 -2.26 7.46 -18.06
CA GLN A 89 -1.64 8.54 -17.30
C GLN A 89 -1.67 8.17 -15.81
N PHE A 90 -0.50 8.22 -15.17
CA PHE A 90 -0.34 7.83 -13.77
C PHE A 90 -0.24 9.04 -12.84
N TYR A 91 -0.91 8.95 -11.69
CA TYR A 91 -0.80 9.91 -10.60
C TYR A 91 -0.46 9.17 -9.32
N THR A 92 0.45 9.76 -8.55
CA THR A 92 0.87 9.21 -7.27
C THR A 92 1.14 10.34 -6.29
N SER A 93 0.99 10.02 -5.02
CA SER A 93 1.29 10.89 -3.89
C SER A 93 1.57 10.00 -2.70
N SER A 94 2.04 10.57 -1.60
CA SER A 94 2.38 9.80 -0.41
C SER A 94 2.00 10.56 0.84
N VAL A 95 1.50 9.83 1.83
CA VAL A 95 1.35 10.33 3.19
C VAL A 95 2.00 9.38 4.17
N GLU A 96 2.49 9.94 5.27
CA GLU A 96 2.97 9.17 6.41
C GLU A 96 1.97 9.33 7.55
N VAL A 97 1.39 8.21 7.97
CA VAL A 97 0.60 8.07 9.19
C VAL A 97 1.56 7.80 10.34
N MET A 98 1.48 8.65 11.36
CA MET A 98 2.40 8.63 12.50
C MET A 98 2.26 7.36 13.33
N ILE A 99 1.02 7.01 13.67
CA ILE A 99 0.71 5.88 14.55
C ILE A 99 -0.74 5.42 14.36
N MET A 100 -0.99 4.13 14.49
CA MET A 100 -2.32 3.51 14.59
C MET A 100 -2.35 2.47 15.72
N GLU A 101 -3.48 2.36 16.41
CA GLU A 101 -3.72 1.32 17.42
C GLU A 101 -4.25 0.03 16.77
N ALA A 102 -3.90 -1.12 17.31
CA ALA A 102 -4.32 -2.41 16.82
C ALA A 102 -5.84 -2.59 16.92
N ARG A 103 -6.44 -3.12 15.84
CA ARG A 103 -7.88 -3.30 15.61
C ARG A 103 -8.65 -2.02 15.29
N ASP A 104 -8.00 -0.86 15.29
CA ASP A 104 -8.62 0.38 14.87
C ASP A 104 -8.61 0.55 13.35
N LYS A 105 -9.63 1.26 12.88
CA LYS A 105 -9.75 1.69 11.48
C LYS A 105 -9.44 3.17 11.36
N SER A 106 -8.81 3.57 10.26
CA SER A 106 -8.61 4.98 9.91
C SER A 106 -8.72 5.17 8.41
N SER A 107 -9.15 6.34 7.96
CA SER A 107 -9.30 6.65 6.55
C SER A 107 -8.32 7.72 6.11
N VAL A 108 -7.51 7.40 5.10
CA VAL A 108 -6.60 8.33 4.43
C VAL A 108 -7.28 8.85 3.18
N TYR A 109 -7.13 10.15 2.91
CA TYR A 109 -7.76 10.79 1.76
C TYR A 109 -6.74 11.47 0.85
N PHE A 110 -6.99 11.33 -0.45
CA PHE A 110 -6.31 12.06 -1.51
C PHE A 110 -7.32 12.75 -2.42
N TYR A 111 -6.92 13.84 -3.06
CA TYR A 111 -7.77 14.69 -3.87
C TYR A 111 -7.09 15.06 -5.18
N MET A 112 -7.81 14.93 -6.30
CA MET A 112 -7.41 15.50 -7.58
C MET A 112 -8.17 16.80 -7.80
N PRO A 113 -7.48 17.94 -8.03
CA PRO A 113 -8.15 19.19 -8.38
C PRO A 113 -8.98 19.07 -9.66
N GLY A 114 -10.18 19.65 -9.66
CA GLY A 114 -11.08 19.64 -10.82
C GLY A 114 -10.45 20.16 -12.10
N LEU A 115 -9.67 21.25 -12.03
CA LEU A 115 -8.95 21.78 -13.20
C LEU A 115 -7.93 20.79 -13.80
N VAL A 116 -7.36 19.89 -12.99
CA VAL A 116 -6.49 18.82 -13.49
C VAL A 116 -7.34 17.72 -14.16
N VAL A 117 -8.46 17.37 -13.55
CA VAL A 117 -9.45 16.43 -14.10
C VAL A 117 -9.94 16.90 -15.48
N GLU A 118 -10.29 18.17 -15.61
CA GLU A 118 -10.72 18.78 -16.87
C GLU A 118 -9.58 18.82 -17.90
N ARG A 119 -8.39 19.32 -17.53
CA ARG A 119 -7.23 19.45 -18.43
C ARG A 119 -6.83 18.12 -19.04
N ASP A 120 -6.83 17.07 -18.22
CA ASP A 120 -6.36 15.74 -18.61
C ASP A 120 -7.52 14.83 -19.05
N GLU A 121 -8.76 15.35 -19.13
CA GLU A 121 -9.97 14.61 -19.50
C GLU A 121 -10.16 13.30 -18.69
N LEU A 122 -9.87 13.35 -17.39
CA LEU A 122 -9.88 12.17 -16.53
C LEU A 122 -11.31 11.67 -16.33
N SER A 123 -11.51 10.36 -16.45
CA SER A 123 -12.77 9.73 -16.10
C SER A 123 -13.08 9.87 -14.60
N SER A 124 -14.35 9.76 -14.22
CA SER A 124 -14.77 9.80 -12.80
C SER A 124 -14.27 8.62 -11.96
N ARG A 125 -13.68 7.60 -12.60
CA ARG A 125 -13.04 6.47 -11.91
C ARG A 125 -11.82 6.03 -12.70
N PRO A 126 -10.68 5.76 -12.03
CA PRO A 126 -9.51 5.22 -12.70
C PRO A 126 -9.74 3.77 -13.17
N GLU A 127 -9.05 3.39 -14.24
CA GLU A 127 -9.06 2.02 -14.76
C GLU A 127 -8.32 1.06 -13.81
N TYR A 128 -7.23 1.57 -13.21
CA TYR A 128 -6.40 0.81 -12.28
C TYR A 128 -6.01 1.64 -11.06
N TYR A 129 -5.83 0.94 -9.94
CA TYR A 129 -5.16 1.47 -8.77
C TYR A 129 -4.36 0.39 -8.05
N TYR A 130 -3.31 0.83 -7.36
CA TYR A 130 -2.58 0.05 -6.36
C TYR A 130 -2.24 0.96 -5.17
N ILE A 131 -2.49 0.50 -3.95
CA ILE A 131 -2.12 1.20 -2.72
C ILE A 131 -0.90 0.50 -2.14
N GLU A 132 0.26 1.13 -2.30
CA GLU A 132 1.48 0.67 -1.63
C GLU A 132 1.40 1.06 -0.15
N VAL A 133 1.53 0.06 0.72
CA VAL A 133 1.61 0.22 2.17
C VAL A 133 3.02 -0.14 2.60
N SER A 134 3.67 0.74 3.35
CA SER A 134 4.93 0.41 4.02
C SER A 134 4.87 0.73 5.51
N VAL A 135 5.52 -0.10 6.33
CA VAL A 135 5.61 0.08 7.78
C VAL A 135 7.07 0.09 8.17
N GLY A 136 7.51 1.16 8.84
CA GLY A 136 8.93 1.33 9.18
C GLY A 136 9.85 1.38 7.96
N GLY A 137 9.34 1.78 6.80
CA GLY A 137 10.06 1.81 5.53
C GLY A 137 10.13 0.47 4.77
N VAL A 138 9.50 -0.59 5.29
CA VAL A 138 9.41 -1.89 4.61
C VAL A 138 8.07 -1.96 3.89
N ILE A 139 8.11 -2.09 2.56
CA ILE A 139 6.91 -2.25 1.72
C ILE A 139 6.31 -3.65 1.97
N GLN A 140 5.00 -3.71 2.21
CA GLN A 140 4.25 -4.97 2.33
C GLN A 140 4.13 -5.66 0.96
N ASP A 141 4.08 -7.00 0.96
CA ASP A 141 4.08 -7.77 -0.28
C ASP A 141 2.78 -7.51 -1.07
N PRO A 142 2.85 -7.01 -2.33
CA PRO A 142 1.66 -6.82 -3.15
C PRO A 142 0.93 -8.12 -3.52
N SER A 143 1.53 -9.30 -3.30
CA SER A 143 0.89 -10.58 -3.60
C SER A 143 -0.41 -10.81 -2.81
N ASP A 144 -0.49 -10.26 -1.61
CA ASP A 144 -1.65 -10.33 -0.70
C ASP A 144 -2.42 -9.00 -0.62
N ALA A 145 -2.24 -8.12 -1.62
CA ALA A 145 -2.77 -6.75 -1.60
C ALA A 145 -4.30 -6.64 -1.44
N GLY A 146 -5.08 -7.67 -1.79
CA GLY A 146 -6.53 -7.67 -1.63
C GLY A 146 -7.19 -6.39 -2.19
N GLU A 147 -7.91 -5.66 -1.35
CA GLU A 147 -8.60 -4.41 -1.72
C GLU A 147 -7.65 -3.25 -2.06
N ALA A 148 -6.36 -3.34 -1.71
CA ALA A 148 -5.33 -2.39 -2.11
C ALA A 148 -5.03 -2.44 -3.62
N LEU A 149 -5.49 -3.46 -4.34
CA LEU A 149 -5.23 -3.63 -5.77
C LEU A 149 -6.55 -3.70 -6.56
N SER A 150 -6.67 -2.89 -7.60
CA SER A 150 -7.83 -2.98 -8.51
C SER A 150 -7.92 -4.36 -9.14
N SER A 151 -9.12 -4.95 -9.18
CA SER A 151 -9.38 -6.28 -9.77
C SER A 151 -9.00 -6.41 -11.25
N SER A 152 -8.84 -5.30 -11.95
CA SER A 152 -8.36 -5.25 -13.33
C SER A 152 -6.88 -5.64 -13.47
N ILE A 153 -6.08 -5.61 -12.39
CA ILE A 153 -4.70 -6.10 -12.35
C ILE A 153 -4.73 -7.59 -11.98
N ARG A 154 -4.40 -8.45 -12.95
CA ARG A 154 -4.59 -9.91 -12.83
C ARG A 154 -3.38 -10.67 -12.28
N ASP A 155 -2.20 -10.04 -12.30
CA ASP A 155 -0.96 -10.59 -11.77
C ASP A 155 0.06 -9.49 -11.43
N LEU A 156 1.11 -9.89 -10.69
CA LEU A 156 2.17 -9.00 -10.23
C LEU A 156 3.08 -8.48 -11.35
N GLU A 157 3.13 -9.14 -12.51
CA GLU A 157 3.95 -8.68 -13.64
C GLU A 157 3.33 -7.43 -14.26
N ILE A 158 1.99 -7.40 -14.39
CA ILE A 158 1.25 -6.22 -14.82
C ILE A 158 1.48 -5.07 -13.82
N LEU A 159 1.37 -5.33 -12.51
CA LEU A 159 1.62 -4.31 -11.48
C LEU A 159 3.01 -3.69 -11.63
N LYS A 160 4.06 -4.53 -11.74
CA LYS A 160 5.44 -4.06 -11.91
C LYS A 160 5.61 -3.21 -13.18
N LYS A 161 4.99 -3.60 -14.29
CA LYS A 161 5.01 -2.81 -15.54
C LYS A 161 4.35 -1.44 -15.35
N MET A 162 3.24 -1.38 -14.61
CA MET A 162 2.55 -0.12 -14.32
C MET A 162 3.40 0.78 -13.41
N GLN A 163 4.00 0.23 -12.34
CA GLN A 163 4.90 0.98 -11.46
C GLN A 163 6.09 1.58 -12.24
N LEU A 164 6.75 0.79 -13.08
CA LEU A 164 7.86 1.26 -13.93
C LEU A 164 7.43 2.38 -14.89
N ARG A 165 6.24 2.26 -15.50
CA ARG A 165 5.70 3.32 -16.37
C ARG A 165 5.36 4.58 -15.59
N ALA A 166 4.81 4.45 -14.39
CA ALA A 166 4.47 5.58 -13.53
C ALA A 166 5.73 6.34 -13.10
N GLU A 167 6.79 5.64 -12.70
CA GLU A 167 8.09 6.22 -12.39
C GLU A 167 8.65 6.99 -13.60
N SER A 168 8.65 6.38 -14.78
CA SER A 168 9.10 7.04 -16.00
C SER A 168 8.26 8.28 -16.36
N GLN A 169 6.94 8.21 -16.24
CA GLN A 169 6.06 9.35 -16.51
C GLN A 169 6.22 10.48 -15.50
N SER A 170 6.37 10.17 -14.22
CA SER A 170 6.56 11.18 -13.16
C SER A 170 7.77 12.08 -13.45
N GLN A 171 8.85 11.49 -13.99
CA GLN A 171 10.06 12.20 -14.40
C GLN A 171 9.88 13.07 -15.66
N LEU A 172 8.90 12.75 -16.52
CA LEU A 172 8.70 13.41 -17.81
C LEU A 172 7.62 14.50 -17.77
N ILE A 173 6.51 14.25 -17.07
CA ILE A 173 5.29 15.06 -17.13
C ILE A 173 5.14 15.94 -15.87
N ASN A 174 5.96 15.70 -14.83
CA ASN A 174 5.88 16.39 -13.55
C ASN A 174 4.47 16.34 -12.93
N ASN A 175 3.92 15.12 -12.82
CA ASN A 175 2.66 14.89 -12.10
C ASN A 175 2.83 14.98 -10.56
N GLU A 176 4.03 15.30 -10.09
CA GLU A 176 4.34 15.50 -8.68
C GLU A 176 3.49 16.65 -8.12
N GLY A 177 2.82 16.42 -7.00
CA GLY A 177 1.99 17.42 -6.34
C GLY A 177 0.60 17.63 -6.95
N LEU A 178 0.21 16.92 -8.01
CA LEU A 178 -1.16 17.02 -8.56
C LEU A 178 -2.19 16.25 -7.73
N LEU A 179 -1.80 15.08 -7.22
CA LEU A 179 -2.63 14.30 -6.31
C LEU A 179 -2.35 14.74 -4.86
N LEU A 180 -3.31 15.44 -4.27
CA LEU A 180 -3.14 16.13 -2.99
C LEU A 180 -3.55 15.24 -1.81
N PRO A 181 -2.68 15.00 -0.82
CA PRO A 181 -3.09 14.56 0.50
C PRO A 181 -4.17 15.47 1.11
N ALA A 182 -5.04 14.90 1.95
CA ALA A 182 -6.13 15.63 2.61
C ALA A 182 -5.71 16.96 3.28
N TYR A 183 -4.54 16.98 3.90
CA TYR A 183 -4.01 18.15 4.60
C TYR A 183 -3.47 19.26 3.68
N PHE A 184 -3.36 19.01 2.36
CA PHE A 184 -3.06 20.02 1.35
C PHE A 184 -4.28 20.38 0.49
N ALA A 185 -5.40 19.65 0.60
CA ALA A 185 -6.63 19.96 -0.12
C ALA A 185 -7.40 21.13 0.53
N PRO A 186 -8.03 22.02 -0.26
CA PRO A 186 -8.87 23.10 0.26
C PRO A 186 -9.99 22.56 1.16
N ILE A 187 -10.29 23.31 2.23
CA ILE A 187 -11.23 22.88 3.27
C ILE A 187 -12.64 22.60 2.73
N GLU A 188 -13.06 23.31 1.68
CA GLU A 188 -14.36 23.11 1.04
C GLU A 188 -14.54 21.69 0.50
N TYR A 189 -13.46 21.06 0.00
CA TYR A 189 -13.47 19.69 -0.51
C TYR A 189 -13.06 18.65 0.55
N SER A 190 -12.23 19.03 1.53
CA SER A 190 -11.70 18.10 2.55
C SER A 190 -12.52 18.03 3.84
N SER A 191 -13.48 18.95 4.05
CA SER A 191 -14.32 18.99 5.27
C SER A 191 -15.14 17.72 5.54
N GLY A 192 -15.45 16.94 4.50
CA GLY A 192 -16.16 15.66 4.60
C GLY A 192 -15.29 14.47 5.05
N ALA A 193 -13.96 14.60 5.05
CA ALA A 193 -13.05 13.51 5.40
C ALA A 193 -13.13 13.19 6.90
N ARG A 194 -13.55 11.97 7.23
CA ARG A 194 -13.77 11.51 8.60
C ARG A 194 -12.77 10.42 8.99
N ASN A 195 -12.62 10.22 10.30
CA ASN A 195 -11.77 9.16 10.84
C ASN A 195 -10.31 9.20 10.33
N GLN A 196 -9.78 10.40 10.13
CA GLN A 196 -8.43 10.57 9.62
C GLN A 196 -7.39 10.25 10.70
N PRO A 197 -6.30 9.55 10.34
CA PRO A 197 -5.22 9.32 11.27
C PRO A 197 -4.40 10.59 11.52
N VAL A 198 -3.52 10.55 12.50
CA VAL A 198 -2.52 11.60 12.71
C VAL A 198 -1.41 11.44 11.67
N TYR A 199 -1.23 12.46 10.82
CA TYR A 199 -0.18 12.45 9.79
C TYR A 199 1.14 13.06 10.29
N ASN A 200 2.25 12.47 9.86
CA ASN A 200 3.54 13.15 9.81
C ASN A 200 3.59 13.97 8.50
N ARG A 201 3.28 15.26 8.60
CA ARG A 201 3.22 16.14 7.41
C ARG A 201 4.63 16.47 6.94
N ARG A 202 4.92 16.13 5.69
CA ARG A 202 6.15 16.55 5.01
C ARG A 202 5.75 17.56 3.94
N GLU A 203 6.35 18.73 4.00
CA GLU A 203 6.21 19.70 2.91
C GLU A 203 6.78 19.09 1.62
N PRO A 204 6.18 19.35 0.45
CA PRO A 204 6.77 18.99 -0.83
C PRO A 204 8.16 19.59 -0.91
N LYS A 205 9.16 18.82 -1.34
CA LYS A 205 10.50 19.36 -1.57
C LYS A 205 10.41 20.33 -2.77
N PRO A 206 10.98 21.55 -2.67
CA PRO A 206 10.98 22.52 -3.77
C PRO A 206 11.84 22.07 -4.95
#